data_AF-A0A427KIW1-F1
#
_entry.id   AF-A0A427KIW1-F1
#
_cell.length_a   1.000
_cell.length_b   1.000
_cell.length_c   1.000
_cell.angle_alpha   90.00
_cell.angle_beta   90.00
_cell.angle_gamma   90.00
#
_symmetry.space_group_name_H-M   'P 1'
#
loop_
_entity.id
_entity.type
_entity.pdbx_description
1 polymer ?
#
loop_
_entity_poly.entity_id
_entity_poly.type
_entity_poly.pdbx_seq_one_letter_code
_entity_poly.pdbx_strand_id
1 'polypeptide(L)'
;MNKIYKYDRAFYYEGSDKKQISAANLNDIKVYDFARKQILFDKNGYTLLRPRYCKNKTSHFYSLNQSNAREVSFFETDKSHNNHVTYLFNLLNGEKTFQIGHPIFENNKITGFAPLATLHKYHWDTEVHRICNKDLTIRHDLFGQSRDLAMSIRHPWVAIEVINHHFPEEKAFTAMIELSKQIPLLVMFDLLTVKAKKYFINIDAIKGQIRPLFYIYEGYVWCGDSIDSSITSSAILKIKMKEREANMKDLRRQEKS
;
A
#
# COMPACT_ATOMS: atom_id res chain seq x y z
N MET A 1 31.85 -27.05 10.35
CA MET A 1 30.59 -26.27 10.42
C MET A 1 30.31 -25.68 9.05
N ASN A 2 29.20 -26.06 8.41
CA ASN A 2 28.78 -25.43 7.15
C ASN A 2 28.36 -24.00 7.42
N LYS A 3 29.06 -23.04 6.81
CA LYS A 3 28.73 -21.62 6.91
C LYS A 3 27.43 -21.38 6.13
N ILE A 4 26.32 -21.15 6.85
CA ILE A 4 25.04 -20.79 6.23
C ILE A 4 25.16 -19.34 5.78
N TYR A 5 25.21 -19.11 4.48
CA TYR A 5 25.20 -17.76 3.91
C TYR A 5 23.76 -17.22 3.88
N LYS A 6 23.58 -15.93 4.17
CA LYS A 6 22.28 -15.25 4.17
C LYS A 6 21.53 -15.37 2.83
N TYR A 7 22.27 -15.45 1.72
CA TYR A 7 21.73 -15.60 0.37
C TYR A 7 22.34 -16.82 -0.31
N ASP A 8 21.65 -17.95 -0.25
CA ASP A 8 22.03 -19.21 -0.92
C ASP A 8 21.55 -19.25 -2.39
N ARG A 9 20.67 -18.33 -2.78
CA ARG A 9 20.12 -18.20 -4.13
C ARG A 9 20.00 -16.73 -4.53
N ALA A 10 20.05 -16.49 -5.83
CA ALA A 10 19.72 -15.20 -6.43
C ALA A 10 18.76 -15.40 -7.62
N PHE A 11 17.96 -14.39 -7.90
CA PHE A 11 16.92 -14.41 -8.93
C PHE A 11 17.21 -13.34 -9.98
N TYR A 12 16.89 -13.63 -11.24
CA TYR A 12 17.00 -12.71 -12.37
C TYR A 12 15.82 -12.91 -13.31
N TYR A 13 15.64 -12.00 -14.26
CA TYR A 13 14.55 -12.05 -15.24
C TYR A 13 15.12 -12.19 -16.65
N GLU A 14 14.57 -13.12 -17.43
CA GLU A 14 14.71 -13.17 -18.88
C GLU A 14 13.34 -12.90 -19.49
N GLY A 15 13.13 -11.67 -19.98
CA GLY A 15 11.77 -11.21 -20.31
C GLY A 15 10.89 -11.16 -19.06
N SER A 16 9.72 -11.80 -19.12
CA SER A 16 8.80 -11.93 -17.98
C SER A 16 9.16 -13.07 -17.01
N ASP A 17 10.09 -13.95 -17.40
CA ASP A 17 10.32 -15.19 -16.67
C ASP A 17 11.35 -15.02 -15.57
N LYS A 18 10.93 -15.28 -14.33
CA LYS A 18 11.81 -15.27 -13.16
C LYS A 18 12.61 -16.58 -13.09
N LYS A 19 13.92 -16.47 -13.18
CA LYS A 19 14.88 -17.59 -13.09
C LYS A 19 15.71 -17.47 -11.81
N GLN A 20 16.33 -18.57 -11.39
CA GLN A 20 17.15 -18.62 -10.18
C GLN A 20 18.54 -19.21 -10.45
N ILE A 21 19.52 -18.77 -9.67
CA ILE A 21 20.89 -19.30 -9.64
C ILE A 21 21.20 -19.69 -8.19
N SER A 22 21.66 -20.92 -7.99
CA SER A 22 22.12 -21.40 -6.68
C SER A 22 23.56 -20.97 -6.43
N ALA A 23 23.86 -20.54 -5.20
CA ALA A 23 25.21 -20.19 -4.76
C ALA A 23 26.18 -21.37 -4.91
N ALA A 24 25.68 -22.60 -4.73
CA ALA A 24 26.48 -23.82 -4.90
C ALA A 24 27.06 -23.96 -6.33
N ASN A 25 26.37 -23.40 -7.33
CA ASN A 25 26.77 -23.49 -8.73
C ASN A 25 27.80 -22.41 -9.12
N LEU A 26 28.03 -21.40 -8.27
CA LEU A 26 28.98 -20.31 -8.56
C LEU A 26 30.44 -20.77 -8.59
N ASN A 27 30.74 -21.99 -8.14
CA ASN A 27 32.09 -22.55 -8.27
C ASN A 27 32.45 -22.90 -9.73
N ASP A 28 31.44 -23.07 -10.59
CA ASP A 28 31.64 -23.16 -12.04
C ASP A 28 31.86 -21.74 -12.61
N ILE A 29 33.01 -21.53 -13.25
CA ILE A 29 33.40 -20.25 -13.83
C ILE A 29 32.40 -19.74 -14.88
N LYS A 30 31.78 -20.64 -15.66
CA LYS A 30 30.78 -20.26 -16.67
C LYS A 30 29.53 -19.72 -16.01
N VAL A 31 29.08 -20.37 -14.93
CA VAL A 31 27.92 -19.92 -14.15
C VAL A 31 28.21 -18.61 -13.44
N TYR A 32 29.41 -18.45 -12.88
CA TYR A 32 29.83 -17.20 -12.25
C TYR A 32 29.88 -16.04 -13.24
N ASP A 33 30.51 -16.22 -14.41
CA ASP A 33 30.60 -15.18 -15.43
C ASP A 33 29.23 -14.83 -16.02
N PHE A 34 28.33 -15.82 -16.16
CA PHE A 34 26.95 -15.56 -16.48
C PHE A 34 26.27 -14.72 -15.39
N ALA A 35 26.32 -15.17 -14.14
CA ALA A 35 25.68 -14.50 -13.01
C ALA A 35 26.16 -13.04 -12.83
N ARG A 36 27.45 -12.76 -13.07
CA ARG A 36 28.03 -11.42 -12.97
C ARG A 36 27.48 -10.44 -14.02
N LYS A 37 26.96 -10.94 -15.13
CA LYS A 37 26.33 -10.14 -16.20
C LYS A 37 24.83 -9.93 -16.00
N GLN A 38 24.23 -10.58 -15.00
CA GLN A 38 22.81 -10.46 -14.69
C GLN A 38 22.55 -9.38 -13.63
N ILE A 39 21.36 -8.79 -13.66
CA ILE A 39 20.83 -8.04 -12.52
C ILE A 39 20.17 -9.05 -11.58
N LEU A 40 20.80 -9.29 -10.44
CA LEU A 40 20.42 -10.34 -9.50
C LEU A 40 19.75 -9.75 -8.26
N PHE A 41 18.70 -10.40 -7.78
CA PHE A 41 17.99 -9.98 -6.57
C PHE A 41 17.73 -11.15 -5.62
N ASP A 42 17.33 -10.84 -4.38
CA ASP A 42 16.78 -11.83 -3.47
C ASP A 42 15.42 -12.38 -3.95
N LYS A 43 14.86 -13.33 -3.19
CA LYS A 43 13.58 -13.97 -3.53
C LYS A 43 12.45 -12.96 -3.73
N ASN A 44 12.47 -11.86 -3.00
CA ASN A 44 11.41 -10.86 -3.01
C ASN A 44 11.65 -9.75 -4.05
N GLY A 45 12.83 -9.68 -4.65
CA GLY A 45 13.21 -8.64 -5.60
C GLY A 45 13.67 -7.33 -4.94
N TYR A 46 13.84 -7.30 -3.62
CA TYR A 46 14.08 -6.06 -2.86
C TYR A 46 15.57 -5.75 -2.68
N THR A 47 16.40 -6.79 -2.62
CA THR A 47 17.83 -6.64 -2.38
C THR A 47 18.60 -6.99 -3.65
N LEU A 48 19.36 -6.02 -4.19
CA LEU A 48 20.32 -6.31 -5.26
C LEU A 48 21.46 -7.18 -4.72
N LEU A 49 21.72 -8.29 -5.42
CA LEU A 49 22.76 -9.25 -5.09
C LEU A 49 23.88 -9.21 -6.12
N ARG A 50 25.08 -9.58 -5.69
CA ARG A 50 26.24 -9.81 -6.55
C ARG A 50 26.82 -11.18 -6.26
N PRO A 51 27.28 -11.92 -7.28
CA PRO A 51 27.98 -13.16 -7.06
C PRO A 51 29.39 -12.86 -6.56
N ARG A 52 29.88 -13.67 -5.62
CA ARG A 52 31.28 -13.66 -5.18
C ARG A 52 31.90 -15.01 -5.48
N TYR A 53 32.94 -15.00 -6.30
CA TYR A 53 33.83 -16.13 -6.49
C TYR A 53 35.08 -15.96 -5.65
N CYS A 54 35.50 -17.00 -4.93
CA CYS A 54 36.74 -17.02 -4.20
C CYS A 54 37.37 -18.41 -4.37
N LYS A 55 38.54 -18.50 -5.00
CA LYS A 55 39.21 -19.78 -5.34
C LYS A 55 39.38 -20.73 -4.14
N ASN A 56 39.48 -20.19 -2.93
CA ASN A 56 39.69 -20.94 -1.68
C ASN A 56 38.59 -20.69 -0.62
N LYS A 57 37.42 -20.17 -1.00
CA LYS A 57 36.28 -19.96 -0.09
C LYS A 57 34.98 -20.33 -0.80
N THR A 58 33.93 -20.64 -0.04
CA THR A 58 32.62 -20.92 -0.63
C THR A 58 32.12 -19.70 -1.40
N SER A 59 31.86 -19.89 -2.69
CA SER A 59 31.18 -18.89 -3.51
C SER A 59 29.77 -18.65 -2.97
N HIS A 60 29.34 -17.40 -2.92
CA HIS A 60 28.06 -17.00 -2.36
C HIS A 60 27.56 -15.71 -2.99
N PHE A 61 26.27 -15.42 -2.82
CA PHE A 61 25.72 -14.11 -3.13
C PHE A 61 25.85 -13.19 -1.93
N TYR A 62 26.09 -11.91 -2.21
CA TYR A 62 26.14 -10.87 -1.20
C TYR A 62 25.49 -9.59 -1.71
N SER A 63 25.02 -8.77 -0.79
CA SER A 63 24.64 -7.38 -1.08
C SER A 63 25.77 -6.46 -0.60
N LEU A 64 26.05 -5.41 -1.38
CA LEU A 64 26.95 -4.33 -0.96
C LEU A 64 26.27 -3.42 0.08
N ASN A 65 24.95 -3.33 0.04
CA ASN A 65 24.15 -2.49 0.93
C ASN A 65 23.53 -3.35 2.05
N GLN A 66 24.38 -3.96 2.88
CA GLN A 66 23.91 -4.81 3.99
C GLN A 66 23.16 -4.03 5.07
N SER A 67 23.42 -2.72 5.17
CA SER A 67 22.91 -1.80 6.19
C SER A 67 21.49 -1.30 5.96
N ASN A 68 20.90 -1.51 4.77
CA ASN A 68 19.60 -0.93 4.41
C ASN A 68 18.58 -2.02 4.03
N ALA A 69 18.54 -3.12 4.78
CA ALA A 69 17.40 -4.03 4.66
C ALA A 69 16.16 -3.24 5.09
N ARG A 70 15.35 -2.83 4.11
CA ARG A 70 14.15 -2.08 4.41
C ARG A 70 13.24 -2.94 5.25
N GLU A 71 12.71 -2.35 6.30
CA GLU A 71 11.65 -2.99 7.05
C GLU A 71 10.39 -3.02 6.20
N VAL A 72 9.65 -4.13 6.27
CA VAL A 72 8.32 -4.25 5.66
C VAL A 72 7.32 -4.01 6.77
N SER A 73 6.35 -3.13 6.54
CA SER A 73 5.29 -2.86 7.53
C SER A 73 4.49 -4.13 7.88
N PHE A 74 4.04 -4.20 9.13
CA PHE A 74 3.15 -5.26 9.61
C PHE A 74 1.81 -5.28 8.85
N PHE A 75 1.08 -6.40 8.92
CA PHE A 75 -0.21 -6.59 8.26
C PHE A 75 -1.22 -7.35 9.10
N GLU A 76 -2.48 -7.14 8.78
CA GLU A 76 -3.59 -7.84 9.40
C GLU A 76 -3.90 -9.15 8.66
N THR A 77 -4.04 -10.25 9.41
CA THR A 77 -4.41 -11.57 8.88
C THR A 77 -5.85 -11.95 9.21
N ASP A 78 -6.62 -11.02 9.76
CA ASP A 78 -7.99 -11.29 10.21
C ASP A 78 -8.91 -11.65 9.03
N LYS A 79 -9.83 -12.59 9.25
CA LYS A 79 -10.72 -13.09 8.20
C LYS A 79 -11.68 -12.01 7.69
N SER A 80 -12.20 -11.16 8.57
CA SER A 80 -13.12 -10.09 8.18
C SER A 80 -12.41 -8.99 7.41
N HIS A 81 -11.17 -8.68 7.80
CA HIS A 81 -10.24 -7.84 7.03
C HIS A 81 -10.07 -8.36 5.60
N ASN A 82 -9.58 -9.60 5.46
CA ASN A 82 -9.26 -10.19 4.15
C ASN A 82 -10.49 -10.32 3.24
N ASN A 83 -11.65 -10.65 3.82
CA ASN A 83 -12.92 -10.70 3.09
C ASN A 83 -13.30 -9.33 2.55
N HIS A 84 -13.12 -8.26 3.34
CA HIS A 84 -13.43 -6.90 2.90
C HIS A 84 -12.44 -6.39 1.85
N VAL A 85 -11.14 -6.68 2.03
CA VAL A 85 -10.11 -6.42 1.00
C VAL A 85 -10.49 -7.08 -0.32
N THR A 86 -10.88 -8.35 -0.29
CA THR A 86 -11.33 -9.11 -1.47
C THR A 86 -12.59 -8.49 -2.10
N TYR A 87 -13.55 -8.05 -1.28
CA TYR A 87 -14.75 -7.36 -1.75
C TYR A 87 -14.40 -6.06 -2.49
N LEU A 88 -13.57 -5.21 -1.88
CA LEU A 88 -13.12 -3.95 -2.48
C LEU A 88 -12.35 -4.20 -3.78
N PHE A 89 -11.46 -5.20 -3.78
CA PHE A 89 -10.68 -5.56 -4.96
C PHE A 89 -11.60 -5.96 -6.12
N ASN A 90 -12.56 -6.86 -5.89
CA ASN A 90 -13.50 -7.29 -6.92
C ASN A 90 -14.38 -6.13 -7.42
N LEU A 91 -14.78 -5.21 -6.54
CA LEU A 91 -15.59 -4.05 -6.89
C LEU A 91 -14.81 -3.05 -7.76
N LEU A 92 -13.54 -2.82 -7.44
CA LEU A 92 -12.69 -1.81 -8.07
C LEU A 92 -12.00 -2.31 -9.34
N ASN A 93 -11.71 -3.61 -9.44
CA ASN A 93 -11.02 -4.23 -10.57
C ASN A 93 -11.93 -4.50 -11.79
N GLY A 94 -13.14 -3.92 -11.79
CA GLY A 94 -14.05 -3.95 -12.95
C GLY A 94 -13.73 -2.87 -13.99
N GLU A 95 -14.47 -2.86 -15.10
CA GLU A 95 -14.34 -1.82 -16.14
C GLU A 95 -14.95 -0.47 -15.76
N LYS A 96 -15.61 -0.40 -14.59
CA LYS A 96 -16.29 0.80 -14.14
C LYS A 96 -15.28 1.89 -13.78
N THR A 97 -15.53 3.09 -14.29
CA THR A 97 -14.80 4.29 -13.84
C THR A 97 -15.42 4.80 -12.54
N PHE A 98 -14.56 5.07 -11.55
CA PHE A 98 -14.97 5.66 -10.28
C PHE A 98 -14.39 7.05 -10.10
N GLN A 99 -15.11 7.93 -9.42
CA GLN A 99 -14.59 9.21 -8.95
C GLN A 99 -14.44 9.16 -7.43
N ILE A 100 -13.24 9.46 -6.93
CA ILE A 100 -13.00 9.69 -5.51
C ILE A 100 -13.29 11.15 -5.23
N GLY A 101 -14.01 11.45 -4.15
CA GLY A 101 -14.32 12.82 -3.78
C GLY A 101 -15.29 12.92 -2.60
N HIS A 102 -15.76 14.13 -2.34
CA HIS A 102 -16.68 14.40 -1.25
C HIS A 102 -17.99 15.02 -1.75
N PRO A 103 -19.12 14.74 -1.08
CA PRO A 103 -20.37 15.44 -1.35
C PRO A 103 -20.22 16.93 -1.00
N ILE A 104 -20.89 17.78 -1.78
CA ILE A 104 -21.08 19.20 -1.46
C ILE A 104 -22.41 19.34 -0.73
N PHE A 105 -22.41 20.01 0.42
CA PHE A 105 -23.61 20.24 1.21
C PHE A 105 -24.03 21.70 1.18
N GLU A 106 -25.30 21.94 0.90
CA GLU A 106 -25.96 23.24 1.10
C GLU A 106 -27.23 22.99 1.91
N ASN A 107 -27.44 23.77 2.98
CA ASN A 107 -28.62 23.64 3.86
C ASN A 107 -28.87 22.18 4.32
N ASN A 108 -27.80 21.47 4.73
CA ASN A 108 -27.81 20.06 5.14
C ASN A 108 -28.30 19.06 4.08
N LYS A 109 -28.31 19.45 2.79
CA LYS A 109 -28.63 18.57 1.66
C LYS A 109 -27.44 18.43 0.74
N ILE A 110 -27.24 17.23 0.20
CA ILE A 110 -26.22 17.00 -0.83
C ILE A 110 -26.69 17.68 -2.11
N THR A 111 -25.99 18.73 -2.54
CA THR A 111 -26.26 19.47 -3.79
C THR A 111 -25.31 19.09 -4.91
N GLY A 112 -24.15 18.51 -4.58
CA GLY A 112 -23.16 18.15 -5.58
C GLY A 112 -22.11 17.17 -5.09
N PHE A 113 -21.07 17.00 -5.91
CA PHE A 113 -19.92 16.15 -5.63
C PHE A 113 -18.66 16.85 -6.13
N ALA A 114 -17.69 17.05 -5.24
CA ALA A 114 -16.40 17.62 -5.54
C ALA A 114 -15.40 16.47 -5.76
N PRO A 115 -14.95 16.23 -7.01
CA PRO A 115 -14.03 15.15 -7.31
C PRO A 115 -12.59 15.52 -6.92
N LEU A 116 -11.89 14.56 -6.32
CA LEU A 116 -10.46 14.60 -6.05
C LEU A 116 -9.67 13.85 -7.13
N ALA A 117 -10.17 12.69 -7.57
CA ALA A 117 -9.51 11.86 -8.58
C ALA A 117 -10.52 11.06 -9.41
N THR A 118 -10.15 10.75 -10.66
CA THR A 118 -10.93 9.86 -11.52
C THR A 118 -10.14 8.59 -11.82
N LEU A 119 -10.68 7.46 -11.37
CA LEU A 119 -10.12 6.12 -11.50
C LEU A 119 -10.58 5.50 -12.82
N HIS A 120 -10.00 5.96 -13.93
CA HIS A 120 -10.23 5.38 -15.24
C HIS A 120 -9.11 4.39 -15.59
N LYS A 121 -9.45 3.14 -15.93
CA LYS A 121 -8.50 2.07 -16.28
C LYS A 121 -7.39 1.85 -15.24
N TYR A 122 -7.75 1.94 -13.96
CA TYR A 122 -6.82 1.62 -12.89
C TYR A 122 -6.59 0.10 -12.83
N HIS A 123 -5.33 -0.28 -12.68
CA HIS A 123 -4.97 -1.64 -12.29
C HIS A 123 -4.87 -1.70 -10.78
N TRP A 124 -5.70 -2.53 -10.18
CA TRP A 124 -5.71 -2.81 -8.76
C TRP A 124 -5.01 -4.12 -8.47
N ASP A 125 -4.32 -4.18 -7.35
CA ASP A 125 -3.72 -5.40 -6.80
C ASP A 125 -3.75 -5.35 -5.27
N THR A 126 -3.60 -6.50 -4.61
CA THR A 126 -3.63 -6.63 -3.15
C THR A 126 -2.23 -6.86 -2.58
N GLU A 127 -2.02 -6.48 -1.31
CA GLU A 127 -0.76 -6.72 -0.60
C GLU A 127 0.49 -6.14 -1.32
N VAL A 128 0.30 -4.98 -1.96
CA VAL A 128 1.30 -4.37 -2.84
C VAL A 128 2.37 -3.67 -2.02
N HIS A 129 3.62 -4.02 -2.30
CA HIS A 129 4.78 -3.42 -1.64
C HIS A 129 5.28 -2.20 -2.41
N ARG A 130 5.52 -1.10 -1.68
CA ARG A 130 6.04 0.17 -2.19
C ARG A 130 7.19 0.65 -1.34
N ILE A 131 8.29 0.97 -2.01
CA ILE A 131 9.44 1.62 -1.37
C ILE A 131 9.06 3.10 -1.18
N CYS A 132 8.79 3.50 0.06
CA CYS A 132 8.44 4.89 0.37
C CYS A 132 9.68 5.74 0.63
N ASN A 133 10.73 5.14 1.20
CA ASN A 133 12.01 5.80 1.40
C ASN A 133 13.18 4.79 1.40
N LYS A 134 14.38 5.23 1.75
CA LYS A 134 15.58 4.39 1.78
C LYS A 134 15.53 3.26 2.83
N ASP A 135 14.72 3.42 3.88
CA ASP A 135 14.71 2.55 5.06
C ASP A 135 13.40 1.73 5.21
N LEU A 136 12.33 2.13 4.52
CA LEU A 136 10.99 1.55 4.69
C LEU A 136 10.33 1.14 3.38
N THR A 137 9.80 -0.08 3.38
CA THR A 137 8.83 -0.57 2.39
C THR A 137 7.48 -0.69 3.07
N ILE A 138 6.49 0.01 2.55
CA ILE A 138 5.11 -0.12 3.01
C ILE A 138 4.43 -1.19 2.17
N ARG A 139 3.64 -2.03 2.81
CA ARG A 139 2.69 -2.91 2.16
C ARG A 139 1.29 -2.34 2.33
N HIS A 140 0.62 -2.07 1.22
CA HIS A 140 -0.75 -1.58 1.18
C HIS A 140 -1.72 -2.75 0.98
N ASP A 141 -2.87 -2.74 1.65
CA ASP A 141 -3.86 -3.82 1.52
C ASP A 141 -4.44 -3.87 0.10
N LEU A 142 -4.82 -2.70 -0.44
CA LEU A 142 -5.09 -2.51 -1.86
C LEU A 142 -4.31 -1.33 -2.40
N PHE A 143 -3.80 -1.49 -3.62
CA PHE A 143 -3.15 -0.43 -4.36
C PHE A 143 -3.63 -0.37 -5.80
N GLY A 144 -3.97 0.83 -6.25
CA GLY A 144 -4.45 1.14 -7.58
C GLY A 144 -3.54 2.18 -8.25
N GLN A 145 -3.19 1.92 -9.51
CA GLN A 145 -2.51 2.90 -10.36
C GLN A 145 -3.12 2.90 -11.76
N SER A 146 -3.13 4.06 -12.42
CA SER A 146 -3.50 4.11 -13.84
C SER A 146 -2.57 3.21 -14.66
N ARG A 147 -3.11 2.60 -15.72
CA ARG A 147 -2.32 1.91 -16.73
C ARG A 147 -1.53 2.88 -17.61
N ASP A 148 -1.90 4.16 -17.60
CA ASP A 148 -1.15 5.19 -18.30
C ASP A 148 0.21 5.39 -17.63
N LEU A 149 1.26 5.52 -18.43
CA LEU A 149 2.64 5.62 -17.93
C LEU A 149 2.90 6.92 -17.13
N ALA A 150 2.04 7.93 -17.28
CA ALA A 150 2.20 9.23 -16.63
C ALA A 150 1.40 9.30 -15.31
N MET A 151 2.12 9.32 -14.18
CA MET A 151 1.55 9.71 -12.89
C MET A 151 1.29 11.22 -12.88
N SER A 152 0.08 11.63 -12.50
CA SER A 152 -0.30 13.04 -12.41
C SER A 152 -1.38 13.25 -11.35
N ILE A 153 -1.70 14.50 -11.04
CA ILE A 153 -2.81 14.83 -10.13
C ILE A 153 -4.15 14.25 -10.64
N ARG A 154 -4.32 14.11 -11.96
CA ARG A 154 -5.52 13.48 -12.56
C ARG A 154 -5.55 11.97 -12.38
N HIS A 155 -4.38 11.35 -12.26
CA HIS A 155 -4.18 9.92 -12.15
C HIS A 155 -3.24 9.59 -10.97
N PRO A 156 -3.64 9.92 -9.73
CA PRO A 156 -2.79 9.67 -8.58
C PRO A 156 -2.68 8.18 -8.32
N TRP A 157 -1.62 7.76 -7.65
CA TRP A 157 -1.63 6.47 -6.97
C TRP A 157 -2.68 6.48 -5.88
N VAL A 158 -3.38 5.37 -5.72
CA VAL A 158 -4.42 5.23 -4.70
C VAL A 158 -4.14 3.99 -3.89
N ALA A 159 -4.04 4.14 -2.58
CA ALA A 159 -4.01 3.02 -1.64
C ALA A 159 -5.29 3.01 -0.80
N ILE A 160 -5.71 1.82 -0.40
CA ILE A 160 -6.78 1.63 0.59
C ILE A 160 -6.21 0.76 1.70
N GLU A 161 -6.21 1.29 2.92
CA GLU A 161 -5.84 0.59 4.14
C GLU A 161 -7.13 0.19 4.86
N VAL A 162 -7.38 -1.12 4.95
CA VAL A 162 -8.54 -1.66 5.64
C VAL A 162 -8.15 -1.91 7.09
N ILE A 163 -8.82 -1.23 8.02
CA ILE A 163 -8.45 -1.29 9.44
C ILE A 163 -9.51 -2.11 10.17
N ASN A 164 -9.13 -3.23 10.77
CA ASN A 164 -9.99 -3.92 11.73
C ASN A 164 -9.47 -3.71 13.15
N HIS A 165 -8.30 -4.27 13.45
CA HIS A 165 -7.65 -4.11 14.77
C HIS A 165 -6.34 -3.33 14.69
N HIS A 166 -5.65 -3.40 13.55
CA HIS A 166 -4.31 -2.85 13.41
C HIS A 166 -4.35 -1.58 12.57
N PHE A 167 -3.95 -0.48 13.19
CA PHE A 167 -3.68 0.76 12.48
C PHE A 167 -2.25 0.70 11.91
N PRO A 168 -1.93 1.52 10.88
CA PRO A 168 -0.58 1.59 10.35
C PRO A 168 0.45 1.85 11.46
N GLU A 169 1.64 1.28 11.36
CA GLU A 169 2.74 1.63 12.27
C GLU A 169 3.11 3.12 12.12
N GLU A 170 3.56 3.77 13.18
CA GLU A 170 3.86 5.23 13.16
C GLU A 170 4.83 5.64 12.04
N LYS A 171 5.88 4.83 11.81
CA LYS A 171 6.82 5.06 10.73
C LYS A 171 6.18 4.92 9.34
N ALA A 172 5.24 3.97 9.18
CA ALA A 172 4.52 3.76 7.93
C ALA A 172 3.55 4.90 7.66
N PHE A 173 2.78 5.29 8.67
CA PHE A 173 1.88 6.45 8.60
C PHE A 173 2.62 7.73 8.23
N THR A 174 3.74 8.02 8.92
CA THR A 174 4.60 9.18 8.62
C THR A 174 5.12 9.11 7.18
N ALA A 175 5.59 7.94 6.74
CA ALA A 175 6.09 7.77 5.38
C ALA A 175 5.00 7.90 4.30
N MET A 176 3.75 7.50 4.57
CA MET A 176 2.62 7.74 3.65
C MET A 176 2.37 9.25 3.50
N ILE A 177 2.36 10.01 4.60
CA ILE A 177 2.21 11.46 4.60
C ILE A 177 3.33 12.10 3.78
N GLU A 178 4.59 11.81 4.10
CA GLU A 178 5.74 12.39 3.40
C GLU A 178 5.78 12.03 1.92
N LEU A 179 5.42 10.79 1.56
CA LEU A 179 5.35 10.38 0.16
C LEU A 179 4.25 11.17 -0.59
N SER A 180 3.08 11.38 0.03
CA SER A 180 1.99 12.15 -0.58
C SER A 180 2.29 13.63 -0.78
N LYS A 181 3.32 14.19 -0.10
CA LYS A 181 3.84 15.53 -0.40
C LYS A 181 4.65 15.59 -1.69
N GLN A 182 5.28 14.47 -2.04
CA GLN A 182 6.26 14.39 -3.12
C GLN A 182 5.64 13.93 -4.43
N ILE A 183 4.60 13.10 -4.36
CA ILE A 183 3.93 12.54 -5.52
C ILE A 183 2.41 12.58 -5.37
N PRO A 184 1.65 12.55 -6.49
CA PRO A 184 0.21 12.35 -6.46
C PRO A 184 -0.15 10.97 -5.87
N LEU A 185 -0.40 10.94 -4.56
CA LEU A 185 -0.76 9.75 -3.79
C LEU A 185 -1.95 10.08 -2.88
N LEU A 186 -2.96 9.23 -2.93
CA LEU A 186 -4.13 9.27 -2.06
C LEU A 186 -4.20 7.96 -1.28
N VAL A 187 -4.21 8.02 0.05
CA VAL A 187 -4.32 6.82 0.91
C VAL A 187 -5.61 6.91 1.71
N MET A 188 -6.58 6.05 1.41
CA MET A 188 -7.88 6.02 2.12
C MET A 188 -7.85 5.02 3.27
N PHE A 189 -8.43 5.39 4.42
CA PHE A 189 -8.55 4.49 5.56
C PHE A 189 -9.99 4.00 5.71
N ASP A 190 -10.17 2.67 5.67
CA ASP A 190 -11.48 2.04 5.82
C ASP A 190 -11.58 1.24 7.12
N LEU A 191 -12.17 1.84 8.16
CA LEU A 191 -12.38 1.16 9.43
C LEU A 191 -13.55 0.18 9.33
N LEU A 192 -13.28 -1.11 9.57
CA LEU A 192 -14.31 -2.15 9.70
C LEU A 192 -15.09 -1.95 11.00
N THR A 193 -16.32 -1.45 10.87
CA THR A 193 -17.19 -1.25 12.03
C THR A 193 -18.07 -2.49 12.24
N VAL A 194 -17.60 -3.41 13.08
CA VAL A 194 -18.37 -4.62 13.48
C VAL A 194 -19.78 -4.27 13.97
N LYS A 195 -19.94 -3.09 14.59
CA LYS A 195 -21.19 -2.65 15.23
C LYS A 195 -22.08 -1.76 14.36
N ALA A 196 -21.55 -1.05 13.35
CA ALA A 196 -22.34 -0.08 12.58
C ALA A 196 -22.69 -0.55 11.16
N LYS A 197 -22.12 -1.67 10.69
CA LYS A 197 -22.22 -2.16 9.29
C LYS A 197 -21.93 -1.04 8.27
N LYS A 198 -21.12 -0.06 8.65
CA LYS A 198 -20.76 1.09 7.82
C LYS A 198 -19.25 1.18 7.72
N TYR A 199 -18.79 1.26 6.49
CA TYR A 199 -17.40 1.48 6.15
C TYR A 199 -17.12 2.97 6.15
N PHE A 200 -15.87 3.35 6.47
CA PHE A 200 -15.42 4.74 6.39
C PHE A 200 -15.18 5.16 4.94
N ILE A 201 -15.13 4.19 4.03
CA ILE A 201 -15.26 4.41 2.60
C ILE A 201 -16.68 4.02 2.16
N ASN A 202 -17.43 4.99 1.62
CA ASN A 202 -18.72 4.72 0.99
C ASN A 202 -18.53 4.64 -0.53
N ILE A 203 -18.92 3.50 -1.12
CA ILE A 203 -18.84 3.29 -2.57
C ILE A 203 -20.26 3.20 -3.14
N ASP A 204 -20.64 4.22 -3.89
CA ASP A 204 -21.86 4.24 -4.68
C ASP A 204 -21.56 3.65 -6.06
N ALA A 205 -21.73 2.33 -6.15
CA ALA A 205 -21.49 1.57 -7.36
C ALA A 205 -22.46 1.91 -8.50
N ILE A 206 -23.55 2.65 -8.28
CA ILE A 206 -24.45 3.10 -9.36
C ILE A 206 -23.91 4.40 -9.94
N LYS A 207 -23.66 5.39 -9.08
CA LYS A 207 -23.12 6.71 -9.46
C LYS A 207 -21.64 6.68 -9.83
N GLY A 208 -20.93 5.60 -9.49
CA GLY A 208 -19.48 5.49 -9.70
C GLY A 208 -18.71 6.45 -8.79
N GLN A 209 -19.14 6.60 -7.54
CA GLN A 209 -18.52 7.53 -6.59
C GLN A 209 -17.96 6.79 -5.38
N ILE A 210 -16.76 7.17 -4.96
CA ILE A 210 -16.08 6.71 -3.75
C ILE A 210 -15.91 7.92 -2.83
N ARG A 211 -16.38 7.78 -1.59
CA ARG A 211 -16.37 8.84 -0.57
C ARG A 211 -15.61 8.34 0.65
N PRO A 212 -14.29 8.60 0.73
CA PRO A 212 -13.54 8.32 1.95
C PRO A 212 -13.85 9.36 3.03
N LEU A 213 -13.99 8.91 4.27
CA LEU A 213 -14.12 9.80 5.42
C LEU A 213 -12.75 10.25 5.93
N PHE A 214 -11.78 9.34 6.04
CA PHE A 214 -10.40 9.65 6.44
C PHE A 214 -9.45 9.22 5.33
N TYR A 215 -8.55 10.13 4.93
CA TYR A 215 -7.55 9.85 3.91
C TYR A 215 -6.33 10.76 4.05
N ILE A 216 -5.18 10.33 3.52
CA ILE A 216 -4.02 11.17 3.29
C ILE A 216 -4.05 11.68 1.86
N TYR A 217 -3.86 12.98 1.68
CA TYR A 217 -3.71 13.61 0.38
C TYR A 217 -2.90 14.91 0.50
N GLU A 218 -1.95 15.12 -0.42
CA GLU A 218 -1.05 16.29 -0.45
C GLU A 218 -0.31 16.57 0.87
N GLY A 219 0.05 15.52 1.61
CA GLY A 219 0.81 15.65 2.85
C GLY A 219 -0.01 15.95 4.10
N TYR A 220 -1.33 15.86 4.02
CA TYR A 220 -2.23 16.10 5.13
C TYR A 220 -3.20 14.94 5.32
N VAL A 221 -3.66 14.76 6.56
CA VAL A 221 -4.82 13.92 6.83
C VAL A 221 -6.06 14.77 6.70
N TRP A 222 -6.99 14.26 5.90
CA TRP A 222 -8.30 14.85 5.66
C TRP A 222 -9.38 14.07 6.39
N CYS A 223 -10.38 14.79 6.89
CA CYS A 223 -11.63 14.26 7.42
C CYS A 223 -12.78 14.87 6.61
N GLY A 224 -13.34 14.08 5.69
CA GLY A 224 -14.31 14.54 4.70
C GLY A 224 -13.68 15.54 3.72
N ASP A 225 -14.12 16.79 3.78
CA ASP A 225 -13.69 17.90 2.91
C ASP A 225 -12.76 18.90 3.61
N SER A 226 -12.27 18.57 4.80
CA SER A 226 -11.41 19.43 5.60
C SER A 226 -10.13 18.73 6.03
N ILE A 227 -9.03 19.48 6.13
CA ILE A 227 -7.78 19.02 6.73
C ILE A 227 -7.98 18.95 8.25
N ASP A 228 -7.64 17.82 8.86
CA ASP A 228 -7.52 17.70 10.31
C ASP A 228 -6.05 17.75 10.70
N SER A 229 -5.55 18.97 10.94
CA SER A 229 -4.15 19.21 11.30
C SER A 229 -3.77 18.64 12.67
N SER A 230 -4.75 18.19 13.47
CA SER A 230 -4.46 17.53 14.75
C SER A 230 -3.98 16.08 14.58
N ILE A 231 -4.26 15.45 13.43
CA ILE A 231 -3.85 14.06 13.16
C ILE A 231 -2.41 14.03 12.65
N THR A 232 -1.47 14.03 13.59
CA THR A 232 -0.02 14.00 13.29
C THR A 232 0.61 12.62 13.48
N SER A 233 -0.14 11.63 13.98
CA SER A 233 0.34 10.27 14.25
C SER A 233 -0.74 9.23 14.01
N SER A 234 -0.33 7.97 13.82
CA SER A 234 -1.25 6.84 13.68
C SER A 234 -2.09 6.63 14.94
N ALA A 235 -1.51 6.85 16.11
CA ALA A 235 -2.24 6.83 17.38
C ALA A 235 -3.37 7.87 17.44
N ILE A 236 -3.13 9.09 16.95
CA ILE A 236 -4.18 10.13 16.90
C ILE A 236 -5.23 9.78 15.84
N LEU A 237 -4.82 9.27 14.67
CA LEU A 237 -5.74 8.76 13.65
C LEU A 237 -6.70 7.73 14.26
N LYS A 238 -6.16 6.77 15.04
CA LYS A 238 -6.95 5.76 15.75
C LYS A 238 -7.98 6.37 16.68
N ILE A 239 -7.57 7.34 17.50
CA ILE A 239 -8.48 8.03 18.43
C ILE A 239 -9.61 8.70 17.65
N LYS A 240 -9.28 9.52 16.64
CA LYS A 240 -10.27 10.26 15.84
C LYS A 240 -11.23 9.36 15.10
N MET A 241 -10.74 8.28 14.48
CA MET A 241 -11.59 7.33 13.78
C MET A 241 -12.53 6.62 14.75
N LYS A 242 -12.08 6.27 15.96
CA LYS A 242 -12.92 5.63 16.98
C LYS A 242 -13.94 6.58 17.61
N GLU A 243 -13.58 7.83 17.86
CA GLU A 243 -14.52 8.89 18.26
C GLU A 243 -15.62 9.08 17.21
N ARG A 244 -15.23 9.12 15.93
CA ARG A 244 -16.18 9.24 14.82
C ARG A 244 -17.09 8.01 14.72
N GLU A 245 -16.55 6.81 14.93
CA GLU A 245 -17.35 5.57 15.01
C GLU A 245 -18.40 5.64 16.13
N ALA A 246 -18.03 6.19 17.29
CA ALA A 246 -18.95 6.36 18.42
C ALA A 246 -20.05 7.38 18.12
N ASN A 247 -19.70 8.56 17.59
CA ASN A 247 -20.68 9.61 17.26
C ASN A 247 -21.70 9.16 16.21
N MET A 248 -21.29 8.31 15.25
CA MET A 248 -22.19 7.71 14.27
C MET A 248 -23.21 6.73 14.88
N LYS A 249 -22.96 6.20 16.08
CA LYS A 249 -23.91 5.33 16.80
C LYS A 249 -24.97 6.13 17.53
N ASP A 250 -24.59 7.26 18.13
CA ASP A 250 -25.50 8.04 18.97
C ASP A 250 -26.60 8.74 18.16
N LEU A 251 -26.26 9.25 16.96
CA LEU A 251 -27.25 9.80 16.02
C LEU A 251 -28.35 8.78 15.67
N ARG A 252 -28.02 7.48 15.58
CA ARG A 252 -29.02 6.42 15.29
C ARG A 252 -29.91 6.08 16.48
N ARG A 253 -29.42 6.26 17.71
CA ARG A 253 -30.24 6.03 18.90
C ARG A 253 -31.29 7.12 19.04
N GLN A 254 -30.95 8.34 18.66
CA GLN A 254 -31.86 9.48 18.65
C GLN A 254 -32.90 9.39 17.53
N GLU A 255 -32.55 8.89 16.34
CA GLU A 255 -33.51 8.66 15.23
C GLU A 255 -34.49 7.50 15.46
N LYS A 256 -34.24 6.65 16.46
CA LYS A 256 -35.09 5.49 16.81
C LYS A 256 -35.85 5.67 18.13
N SER A 257 -35.66 6.80 18.81
CA SER A 257 -36.38 7.21 20.01
C SER A 257 -37.47 8.20 19.65
#